data_AF-A0A941W0I6-F1
#
_entry.id   AF-A0A941W0I6-F1
#
_cell.length_a   1.000
_cell.length_b   1.000
_cell.length_c   1.000
_cell.angle_alpha   90.00
_cell.angle_beta   90.00
_cell.angle_gamma   90.00
#
_symmetry.space_group_name_H-M   'P 1'
#
loop_
_entity.id
_entity.type
_entity.pdbx_description
1 polymer ?
#
loop_
_entity_poly.entity_id
_entity_poly.type
_entity_poly.pdbx_seq_one_letter_code
_entity_poly.pdbx_strand_id
1 'polypeptide(L)' 'MPQRFSRSTRRLLALLALLPVAVLVLGGLYMLGMIYLEGNPRGFWASLEWASETLTT' A
#
# COMPACT_ATOMS: atom_id res chain seq x y z
N MET A 1 3.01 34.36 5.38
CA MET A 1 1.63 33.91 5.09
C MET A 1 1.67 32.42 4.77
N PRO A 2 0.99 31.53 5.49
CA PRO A 2 1.03 30.10 5.15
C PRO A 2 0.37 29.91 3.78
N GLN A 3 1.15 29.43 2.81
CA GLN A 3 0.67 29.12 1.46
C GLN A 3 -0.36 27.99 1.55
N ARG A 4 -1.65 28.33 1.40
CA ARG A 4 -2.74 27.36 1.47
C ARG A 4 -2.75 26.56 0.17
N PHE A 5 -2.38 25.28 0.23
CA PHE A 5 -2.40 24.40 -0.94
C PHE A 5 -3.74 24.46 -1.67
N SER A 6 -3.71 24.51 -3.01
CA SER A 6 -4.93 24.50 -3.81
C SER A 6 -5.72 23.20 -3.55
N ARG A 7 -7.05 23.23 -3.73
CA ARG A 7 -7.89 22.02 -3.60
C ARG A 7 -7.38 20.88 -4.50
N SER A 8 -6.86 21.20 -5.67
CA SER A 8 -6.31 20.21 -6.62
C SER A 8 -5.00 19.62 -6.10
N THR A 9 -4.08 20.44 -5.58
CA THR A 9 -2.82 19.97 -4.98
C THR A 9 -3.07 19.07 -3.78
N ARG A 10 -4.05 19.40 -2.93
CA ARG A 10 -4.41 18.55 -1.78
C ARG A 10 -4.97 17.20 -2.22
N ARG A 11 -5.80 17.17 -3.27
CA ARG A 11 -6.30 15.93 -3.87
C ARG A 11 -5.17 15.10 -4.48
N LEU A 12 -4.26 15.73 -5.20
CA LEU A 12 -3.08 15.06 -5.76
C LEU A 12 -2.22 14.43 -4.67
N LEU A 13 -1.93 15.17 -3.59
CA LEU A 13 -1.17 14.64 -2.45
C LEU A 13 -1.92 13.49 -1.75
N ALA A 14 -3.24 13.57 -1.64
CA ALA A 14 -4.04 12.48 -1.09
C ALA A 14 -3.99 11.23 -1.99
N LEU A 15 -4.08 11.40 -3.30
CA LEU A 15 -3.93 10.29 -4.26
C LEU A 15 -2.52 9.69 -4.20
N LEU A 16 -1.50 10.54 -4.14
CA LEU A 16 -0.12 10.10 -4.03
C LEU A 16 0.13 9.32 -2.74
N ALA A 17 -0.42 9.77 -1.61
CA ALA A 17 -0.34 9.07 -0.34
C ALA A 17 -1.17 7.78 -0.31
N LEU A 18 -2.24 7.71 -1.10
CA LEU A 18 -3.08 6.52 -1.20
C LEU A 18 -2.33 5.34 -1.83
N LEU A 19 -1.40 5.59 -2.75
CA LEU A 19 -0.61 4.54 -3.41
C LEU A 19 0.21 3.69 -2.41
N PRO A 20 1.12 4.25 -1.58
CA PRO A 20 1.85 3.45 -0.59
C PRO A 20 0.93 2.88 0.49
N VAL A 21 -0.17 3.56 0.83
CA VAL A 21 -1.17 3.02 1.77
C VAL A 21 -1.82 1.75 1.20
N ALA A 22 -2.18 1.74 -0.09
CA ALA A 22 -2.75 0.56 -0.73
C ALA A 22 -1.75 -0.61 -0.71
N VAL A 23 -0.47 -0.36 -1.02
CA VAL A 23 0.59 -1.39 -0.97
C VAL A 23 0.73 -1.98 0.43
N LEU A 24 0.74 -1.15 1.48
CA LEU A 24 0.84 -1.61 2.87
C LEU A 24 -0.39 -2.44 3.29
N VAL A 25 -1.59 -2.02 2.90
CA VAL A 25 -2.83 -2.73 3.21
C VAL A 25 -2.87 -4.09 2.50
N LEU A 26 -2.60 -4.12 1.19
CA LEU A 26 -2.60 -5.34 0.39
C LEU A 26 -1.50 -6.30 0.83
N GLY A 27 -0.28 -5.80 1.05
CA GLY A 27 0.83 -6.62 1.54
C GLY A 27 0.56 -7.18 2.94
N GLY A 28 -0.05 -6.40 3.83
CA GLY A 28 -0.47 -6.88 5.14
C GLY A 28 -1.55 -7.97 5.05
N LEU A 29 -2.59 -7.75 4.25
CA LEU A 29 -3.65 -8.74 4.03
C LEU A 29 -3.10 -10.03 3.43
N TYR A 30 -2.20 -9.92 2.45
CA TYR A 30 -1.53 -11.06 1.84
C TYR A 30 -0.70 -11.83 2.87
N MET A 31 0.13 -11.14 3.66
CA MET A 31 0.91 -11.77 4.72
C MET A 31 0.03 -12.52 5.71
N LEU A 32 -1.08 -11.93 6.13
CA LEU A 32 -2.04 -12.56 7.03
C LEU A 32 -2.70 -13.79 6.37
N GLY A 33 -3.06 -13.69 5.08
CA GLY A 33 -3.59 -14.82 4.31
C GLY A 33 -2.59 -15.99 4.26
N MET A 34 -1.32 -15.70 3.98
CA MET A 34 -0.25 -16.69 3.96
C MET A 34 -0.06 -17.37 5.32
N ILE A 35 -0.19 -16.63 6.43
CA ILE A 35 -0.07 -17.15 7.80
C ILE A 35 -1.28 -18.02 8.16
N TYR A 36 -2.49 -17.50 7.99
CA TYR A 36 -3.70 -18.11 8.57
C TYR A 36 -4.45 -19.05 7.63
N LEU A 37 -4.31 -18.86 6.32
CA LEU A 37 -5.06 -19.63 5.32
C LEU A 37 -4.19 -20.67 4.63
N GLU A 38 -2.94 -20.32 4.30
CA GLU A 38 -2.05 -21.21 3.53
C GLU A 38 -1.02 -21.95 4.39
N GLY A 39 -0.77 -21.52 5.62
CA GLY A 39 0.24 -22.11 6.50
C GLY A 39 1.68 -21.95 6.00
N ASN A 40 1.91 -21.06 5.03
CA ASN A 40 3.21 -20.79 4.42
C ASN A 40 3.61 -19.32 4.66
N PRO A 41 4.03 -18.97 5.90
CA PRO A 41 4.26 -17.59 6.28
C PRO A 41 5.34 -16.93 5.42
N ARG A 42 4.96 -15.84 4.74
CA ARG A 42 5.91 -14.97 4.04
C ARG A 42 6.27 -13.77 4.92
N GLY A 43 7.51 -13.30 4.80
CA GLY A 43 7.97 -12.12 5.53
C GLY A 43 7.31 -10.83 5.04
N PHE A 44 7.42 -9.77 5.84
CA PHE A 44 6.88 -8.44 5.53
C PHE A 44 7.36 -7.90 4.19
N TRP A 45 8.67 -7.92 3.93
CA TRP A 45 9.24 -7.42 2.67
C TRP A 45 8.78 -8.18 1.44
N ALA A 46 8.72 -9.51 1.52
CA ALA A 46 8.23 -10.36 0.43
C ALA A 46 6.74 -10.12 0.15
N SER A 47 5.95 -9.82 1.19
CA SER A 47 4.54 -9.51 1.04
C SER A 47 4.31 -8.11 0.44
N LEU A 48 5.22 -7.16 0.73
CA LEU A 48 5.21 -5.82 0.16
C LEU A 48 5.61 -5.82 -1.32
N GLU A 49 6.61 -6.64 -1.68
CA GLU A 49 7.03 -6.89 -3.06
C GLU A 49 5.86 -7.47 -3.87
N TRP A 50 5.24 -8.55 -3.40
CA TRP A 50 4.06 -9.14 -4.04
C TRP A 50 2.92 -8.13 -4.25
N ALA A 51 2.62 -7.31 -3.23
CA ALA A 51 1.58 -6.29 -3.34
C ALA A 51 1.94 -5.19 -4.35
N SER A 52 3.22 -4.85 -4.47
CA SER A 52 3.71 -3.88 -5.46
C SER A 52 3.59 -4.43 -6.87
N GLU A 53 4.05 -5.66 -7.11
CA GLU A 53 3.92 -6.34 -8.41
C GLU A 53 2.46 -6.45 -8.86
N THR A 54 1.57 -6.81 -7.93
CA THR A 54 0.13 -6.95 -8.19
C THR A 54 -0.54 -5.62 -8.55
N LEU A 55 -0.11 -4.51 -7.94
CA LEU A 55 -0.69 -3.19 -8.21
C LEU A 55 -0.16 -2.53 -9.49
N THR A 56 1.00 -2.96 -9.99
CA THR A 56 1.64 -2.39 -11.20
C THR A 56 1.45 -3.22 -12.47
N THR A 57 0.83 -4.40 -12.37
CA THR A 57 0.51 -5.29 -13.50
C THR A 57 -0.80 -4.90 -14.15
#